data_AF-A0A3C1K497-F1
#
_entry.id   AF-A0A3C1K497-F1
#
_cell.length_a   1.000
_cell.length_b   1.000
_cell.length_c   1.000
_cell.angle_alpha   90.00
_cell.angle_beta   90.00
_cell.angle_gamma   90.00
#
_symmetry.space_group_name_H-M   'P 1'
#
loop_
_entity.id
_entity.type
_entity.pdbx_description
1 polymer ?
#
loop_
_entity_poly.entity_id
_entity_poly.type
_entity_poly.pdbx_seq_one_letter_code
_entity_poly.pdbx_strand_id
1 'polypeptide(L)'
;MKEAYIRDFNIPDELIKFIGKSKIYENNGHSGAKTLFIDKDEGYFIKIADKGLLEKEQMMYCYFSSKGLSPEVITYISSEKDYLIIKKISGEVASDKNFL
;
A
#
# COMPACT_ATOMS: atom_id res chain seq x y z
N MET A 1 8.17 6.28 10.70
CA MET A 1 6.87 6.58 10.08
C MET A 1 6.05 7.43 11.06
N LYS A 2 5.20 8.34 10.57
CA LYS A 2 4.35 9.20 11.40
C LYS A 2 2.92 8.66 11.37
N GLU A 3 2.24 8.60 12.51
CA GLU A 3 0.83 8.19 12.56
C GLU A 3 -0.04 9.18 11.76
N ALA A 4 -1.01 8.64 11.03
CA ALA A 4 -1.84 9.35 10.08
C ALA A 4 -3.33 9.11 10.35
N TYR A 5 -4.20 9.92 9.77
CA TYR A 5 -5.65 9.77 9.93
C TYR A 5 -6.31 9.55 8.57
N ILE A 6 -7.12 8.49 8.46
CA ILE A 6 -7.76 8.05 7.19
C ILE A 6 -8.52 9.18 6.50
N ARG A 7 -9.17 10.04 7.30
CA ARG A 7 -9.95 11.21 6.83
C ARG A 7 -9.14 12.19 5.98
N ASP A 8 -7.81 12.17 6.08
CA ASP A 8 -6.93 13.09 5.36
C ASP A 8 -6.61 12.62 3.92
N PHE A 9 -7.13 11.45 3.50
CA PHE A 9 -6.72 10.78 2.26
C PHE A 9 -7.85 10.44 1.30
N ASN A 10 -9.09 10.87 1.56
CA ASN A 10 -10.28 10.59 0.73
C ASN A 10 -10.41 9.10 0.38
N ILE A 11 -10.21 8.22 1.36
CA ILE A 11 -10.25 6.77 1.16
C ILE A 11 -11.69 6.31 0.88
N PRO A 12 -11.94 5.46 -0.15
CA PRO A 12 -13.25 4.88 -0.42
C PRO A 12 -13.80 4.05 0.75
N ASP A 13 -15.12 4.07 0.96
CA ASP A 13 -15.79 3.40 2.08
C ASP A 13 -15.46 1.90 2.20
N GLU A 14 -15.29 1.21 1.07
CA GLU A 14 -14.88 -0.20 1.05
C GLU A 14 -13.52 -0.40 1.71
N LEU A 15 -12.56 0.49 1.44
CA LEU A 15 -11.24 0.44 2.05
C LEU A 15 -11.28 0.89 3.51
N ILE A 16 -12.17 1.83 3.87
CA ILE A 16 -12.40 2.19 5.28
C ILE A 16 -12.87 0.97 6.07
N LYS A 17 -13.80 0.17 5.52
CA LYS A 17 -14.25 -1.09 6.15
C LYS A 17 -13.11 -2.09 6.28
N PHE A 18 -12.25 -2.20 5.26
CA PHE A 18 -11.07 -3.06 5.30
C PHE A 18 -10.07 -2.62 6.39
N ILE A 19 -9.77 -1.32 6.51
CA ILE A 19 -8.85 -0.78 7.51
C ILE A 19 -9.45 -0.92 8.92
N GLY A 20 -10.73 -0.65 9.09
CA GLY A 20 -11.43 -0.73 10.38
C GLY A 20 -10.84 0.22 11.41
N LYS A 21 -10.48 -0.31 12.60
CA LYS A 21 -9.88 0.47 13.71
C LYS A 21 -8.35 0.42 13.74
N SER A 22 -7.73 -0.09 12.68
CA SER A 22 -6.28 -0.28 12.61
C SER A 22 -5.57 1.07 12.57
N LYS A 23 -4.39 1.14 13.17
CA LYS A 23 -3.55 2.34 13.07
C LYS A 23 -2.97 2.43 11.66
N ILE A 24 -2.83 3.65 11.17
CA ILE A 24 -2.18 3.90 9.88
C ILE A 24 -1.02 4.87 10.05
N TYR A 25 0.00 4.71 9.22
CA TYR A 25 1.21 5.51 9.28
C TYR A 25 1.62 5.97 7.88
N GLU A 26 2.02 7.24 7.75
CA GLU A 26 2.62 7.73 6.52
C GLU A 26 4.02 7.12 6.34
N ASN A 27 4.21 6.49 5.19
CA ASN A 27 5.46 5.90 4.71
C ASN A 27 5.85 6.51 3.36
N ASN A 28 5.90 7.85 3.30
CA ASN A 28 6.19 8.55 2.07
C ASN A 28 7.69 8.46 1.73
N GLY A 29 7.98 8.06 0.49
CA GLY A 29 9.32 8.23 -0.10
C GLY A 29 9.49 9.62 -0.73
N HIS A 30 10.55 9.80 -1.50
CA HIS A 30 10.85 11.07 -2.19
C HIS A 30 10.09 11.28 -3.52
N SER A 31 9.36 10.28 -4.02
CA SER A 31 8.76 10.27 -5.36
C SER A 31 7.39 10.97 -5.50
N GLY A 32 6.87 11.60 -4.43
CA GLY A 32 5.58 12.29 -4.45
C GLY A 32 4.34 11.39 -4.38
N ALA A 33 4.48 10.07 -4.52
CA ALA A 33 3.39 9.12 -4.28
C ALA A 33 3.14 8.95 -2.77
N LYS A 34 1.88 9.06 -2.34
CA LYS A 34 1.49 8.83 -0.95
C LYS A 34 1.40 7.32 -0.70
N THR A 35 2.14 6.86 0.32
CA THR A 35 2.07 5.47 0.76
C THR A 35 1.75 5.43 2.25
N LEU A 36 0.74 4.66 2.62
CA LEU A 36 0.33 4.44 3.99
C LEU A 36 0.62 3.00 4.39
N PHE A 37 1.15 2.78 5.59
CA PHE A 37 1.21 1.47 6.22
C PHE A 37 -0.01 1.29 7.12
N ILE A 38 -0.70 0.15 7.00
CA ILE A 38 -1.78 -0.25 7.90
C ILE A 38 -1.22 -1.29 8.87
N ASP A 39 -1.25 -0.97 10.15
CA ASP A 39 -0.87 -1.89 11.23
C ASP A 39 -2.06 -2.79 11.58
N LYS A 40 -2.24 -3.81 10.74
CA LYS A 40 -3.31 -4.80 10.80
C LYS A 40 -2.75 -6.17 10.41
N ASP A 41 -2.99 -7.19 11.23
CA ASP A 41 -2.52 -8.56 11.02
C ASP A 41 -1.01 -8.61 10.71
N GLU A 42 -0.60 -9.11 9.54
CA GLU A 42 0.80 -9.14 9.09
C GLU A 42 1.30 -7.82 8.47
N GLY A 43 0.42 -6.83 8.37
CA GLY A 43 0.68 -5.51 7.81
C GLY A 43 0.32 -5.40 6.33
N TYR A 44 -0.11 -4.19 5.94
CA TYR A 44 -0.49 -3.87 4.56
C TYR A 44 0.01 -2.49 4.16
N PHE A 45 0.15 -2.23 2.87
CA PHE A 45 0.42 -0.91 2.34
C PHE A 45 -0.71 -0.45 1.41
N ILE A 46 -1.12 0.81 1.56
CA ILE A 46 -1.97 1.52 0.59
C ILE A 46 -1.08 2.47 -0.20
N LYS A 47 -1.08 2.35 -1.52
CA LYS A 47 -0.57 3.37 -2.43
C LYS A 47 -1.73 4.21 -2.94
N ILE A 48 -1.53 5.54 -2.96
CA ILE A 48 -2.52 6.51 -3.43
C ILE A 48 -1.87 7.39 -4.48
N ALA A 49 -2.50 7.47 -5.65
CA ALA A 49 -2.05 8.32 -6.75
C ALA A 49 -3.25 8.90 -7.51
N ASP A 50 -2.99 9.77 -8.48
CA ASP A 50 -4.03 10.22 -9.41
C ASP A 50 -4.52 9.06 -10.27
N LYS A 51 -5.73 9.21 -10.79
CA LYS A 51 -6.43 8.17 -11.54
C LYS A 51 -5.59 7.63 -12.70
N GLY A 52 -5.50 6.31 -12.82
CA GLY A 52 -4.78 5.59 -13.87
C GLY A 52 -3.27 5.46 -13.63
N LEU A 53 -2.69 6.10 -12.60
CA LEU A 53 -1.25 6.04 -12.35
C LEU A 53 -0.79 4.73 -11.69
N LEU A 54 -1.69 3.96 -11.08
CA LEU A 54 -1.34 2.68 -10.44
C LEU A 54 -1.79 1.44 -11.23
N GLU A 55 -2.51 1.59 -12.35
CA GLU A 55 -3.03 0.46 -13.13
C GLU A 55 -1.90 -0.49 -13.57
N LYS A 56 -0.85 0.04 -14.21
CA LYS A 56 0.31 -0.75 -14.62
C LYS A 56 1.00 -1.42 -13.43
N GLU A 57 1.10 -0.73 -12.30
CA GLU A 57 1.72 -1.27 -11.10
C GLU A 57 0.90 -2.42 -10.51
N GLN A 58 -0.42 -2.28 -10.44
CA GLN A 58 -1.34 -3.34 -10.03
C GLN A 58 -1.21 -4.57 -10.94
N MET A 59 -1.19 -4.39 -12.26
CA MET A 59 -1.01 -5.50 -13.21
C MET A 59 0.32 -6.22 -13.00
N MET A 60 1.41 -5.47 -12.75
CA MET A 60 2.71 -6.06 -12.45
C MET A 60 2.67 -6.85 -11.13
N TYR A 61 2.07 -6.29 -10.07
CA TYR A 61 1.94 -7.03 -8.81
C TYR A 61 1.17 -8.33 -9.01
N CYS A 62 0.02 -8.32 -9.69
CA CYS A 62 -0.75 -9.54 -9.98
C CYS A 62 0.06 -10.57 -10.78
N TYR A 63 0.82 -10.14 -11.78
CA TYR A 63 1.66 -11.05 -12.57
C TYR A 63 2.78 -11.66 -11.71
N PHE A 64 3.53 -10.86 -10.96
CA PHE A 64 4.65 -11.35 -10.17
C PHE A 64 4.22 -12.12 -8.91
N SER A 65 3.08 -11.78 -8.32
CA SER A 65 2.55 -12.48 -7.15
C SER A 65 2.08 -13.89 -7.52
N SER A 66 1.54 -14.07 -8.73
CA SER A 66 1.25 -15.40 -9.29
C SER A 66 2.49 -16.31 -9.41
N LYS A 67 3.68 -15.72 -9.35
CA LYS A 67 4.99 -16.41 -9.37
C LYS A 67 5.67 -16.43 -8.02
N GLY A 68 5.05 -15.90 -6.97
CA GLY A 68 5.64 -15.78 -5.63
C GLY A 68 6.79 -14.77 -5.53
N LEU A 69 6.88 -13.82 -6.47
CA LEU A 69 7.99 -12.85 -6.57
C LEU A 69 7.64 -11.45 -6.09
N SER A 70 6.38 -11.20 -5.75
CA SER A 70 5.92 -9.90 -5.29
C SER A 70 4.81 -10.06 -4.25
N PRO A 71 4.50 -8.99 -3.50
CA PRO A 71 3.37 -8.97 -2.60
C PRO A 71 2.05 -9.24 -3.30
N GLU A 72 1.14 -9.89 -2.58
CA GLU A 72 -0.24 -10.08 -3.02
C GLU A 72 -1.01 -8.75 -3.07
N VAL A 73 -1.78 -8.57 -4.14
CA VAL A 73 -2.76 -7.47 -4.26
C VAL A 73 -4.03 -7.89 -3.55
N ILE A 74 -4.44 -7.11 -2.55
CA ILE A 74 -5.70 -7.33 -1.84
C ILE A 74 -6.85 -6.70 -2.62
N THR A 75 -6.66 -5.46 -3.07
CA THR A 75 -7.65 -4.75 -3.89
C THR A 75 -7.01 -3.57 -4.63
N TYR A 76 -7.63 -3.20 -5.74
CA TYR A 76 -7.35 -1.99 -6.49
C TYR A 76 -8.66 -1.30 -6.84
N ILE A 77 -8.77 -0.02 -6.52
CA ILE A 77 -9.92 0.81 -6.82
C ILE A 77 -9.42 2.03 -7.60
N SER A 78 -9.95 2.21 -8.80
CA SER A 78 -9.76 3.43 -9.59
C SER A 78 -11.08 4.20 -9.65
N SER A 79 -11.10 5.39 -9.05
CA SER A 79 -12.28 6.27 -9.00
C SER A 79 -11.88 7.71 -9.36
N GLU A 80 -11.90 8.63 -8.39
CA GLU A 80 -11.29 9.97 -8.49
C GLU A 80 -9.76 9.89 -8.37
N LYS A 81 -9.28 8.89 -7.65
CA LYS A 81 -7.87 8.52 -7.46
C LYS A 81 -7.73 7.01 -7.59
N ASP A 82 -6.48 6.59 -7.74
CA ASP A 82 -6.10 5.20 -7.67
C ASP A 82 -5.70 4.84 -6.24
N TYR A 83 -6.23 3.73 -5.75
CA TYR A 83 -5.92 3.14 -4.45
C TYR A 83 -5.52 1.68 -4.66
N LEU A 84 -4.32 1.31 -4.24
CA LEU A 84 -3.81 -0.06 -4.35
C LEU A 84 -3.42 -0.57 -2.97
N ILE A 85 -4.05 -1.66 -2.52
CA ILE A 85 -3.69 -2.34 -1.28
C ILE A 85 -2.87 -3.58 -1.61
N ILE A 86 -1.68 -3.66 -1.03
CA ILE A 86 -0.81 -4.83 -1.09
C ILE A 86 -0.47 -5.33 0.31
N LYS A 87 -0.29 -6.64 0.44
CA LYS A 87 0.18 -7.25 1.70
C LYS A 87 1.64 -6.86 1.95
N LYS A 88 2.06 -6.74 3.21
CA LYS A 88 3.49 -6.62 3.54
C LYS A 88 4.20 -7.95 3.26
N ILE A 89 5.39 -7.90 2.65
CA ILE A 89 6.29 -9.07 2.60
C ILE A 89 7.06 -9.15 3.91
N SER A 90 7.14 -10.35 4.47
CA SER A 90 8.03 -10.69 5.59
C SER A 90 9.48 -10.70 5.11
N GLY A 91 10.32 -9.89 5.74
CA GLY A 91 11.73 -9.78 5.42
C GLY A 91 12.27 -8.39 5.75
N GLU A 92 13.59 -8.25 5.62
CA GLU A 92 14.31 -6.99 5.79
C GLU A 92 14.61 -6.41 4.42
N VAL A 93 14.71 -5.08 4.35
CA VAL A 93 15.11 -4.41 3.11
C VAL A 93 16.58 -4.69 2.84
N ALA A 94 16.96 -4.88 1.58
CA ALA A 94 18.34 -5.19 1.21
C ALA A 94 19.35 -4.09 1.61
N SER A 95 18.88 -2.86 1.84
CA SER A 95 19.69 -1.73 2.30
C SER A 95 19.83 -1.66 3.83
N ASP A 96 19.35 -2.65 4.58
CA ASP A 96 19.54 -2.69 6.03
C ASP A 96 21.04 -2.79 6.36
N LYS A 97 21.46 -2.07 7.41
CA LYS A 97 22.87 -2.02 7.85
C LYS A 97 23.37 -3.37 8.32
N ASN A 98 22.48 -4.29 8.66
CA ASN A 98 22.88 -5.65 9.02
C ASN A 98 23.42 -6.47 7.84
N PHE A 99 23.23 -6.00 6.59
CA PHE A 99 23.70 -6.66 5.36
C PHE A 99 24.78 -5.86 4.60
N LEU A 100 25.31 -4.77 5.19
CA LEU A 100 26.34 -3.90 4.62
C LEU A 100 27.57 -3.83 5.54
#